data_AF-A0A9W7HZI1-F1
#
_entry.id   AF-A0A9W7HZI1-F1
#
_cell.length_a   1.000
_cell.length_b   1.000
_cell.length_c   1.000
_cell.angle_alpha   90.00
_cell.angle_beta   90.00
_cell.angle_gamma   90.00
#
_symmetry.space_group_name_H-M   'P 1'
#
loop_
_entity.id
_entity.type
_entity.pdbx_description
1 polymer ?
#
loop_
_entity_poly.entity_id
_entity_poly.type
_entity_poly.pdbx_seq_one_letter_code
_entity_poly.pdbx_strand_id
1 'polypeptide(L)'
;MDEEKGHEVAFVQYSQAFHNLTNNDIYGNSCQVFRKLEFPGFDANGWPCYIGTRCFHRLEAFSGKKYDETCKVDWKRLNHMRVEESASVLEATCKFLQVAPLNKTHPGENRWG
;
A
#
# COMPACT_ATOMS: atom_id res chain seq x y z
N MET A 1 -8.76 9.50 1.64
CA MET A 1 -9.35 9.54 0.28
C MET A 1 -9.88 10.92 0.04
N ASP A 2 -9.89 11.40 -1.20
CA ASP A 2 -10.57 12.66 -1.54
C ASP A 2 -12.03 12.59 -1.09
N GLU A 3 -12.46 13.59 -0.33
CA GLU A 3 -13.81 13.67 0.24
C GLU A 3 -14.84 14.08 -0.81
N GLU A 4 -14.44 14.84 -1.83
CA GLU A 4 -15.34 15.34 -2.87
C GLU A 4 -15.53 14.31 -3.98
N LYS A 5 -14.47 13.87 -4.66
CA LYS A 5 -14.61 12.96 -5.82
C LYS A 5 -14.32 11.50 -5.53
N GLY A 6 -13.79 11.19 -4.34
CA GLY A 6 -13.40 9.82 -4.00
C GLY A 6 -14.57 8.84 -4.05
N HIS A 7 -15.80 9.29 -3.84
CA HIS A 7 -17.00 8.45 -3.86
C HIS A 7 -17.31 7.86 -5.25
N GLU A 8 -16.89 8.52 -6.33
CA GLU A 8 -17.05 8.05 -7.71
C GLU A 8 -15.99 7.00 -8.09
N VAL A 9 -14.92 6.90 -7.30
CA VAL A 9 -13.78 6.02 -7.59
C VAL A 9 -13.94 4.68 -6.87
N ALA A 10 -14.09 3.61 -7.67
CA ALA A 10 -14.16 2.23 -7.19
C ALA A 10 -12.77 1.67 -6.84
N PHE A 11 -11.77 1.96 -7.65
CA PHE A 11 -10.39 1.55 -7.42
C PHE A 11 -9.41 2.50 -8.10
N VAL A 12 -8.18 2.56 -7.57
CA VAL A 12 -7.07 3.30 -8.16
C VAL A 12 -6.03 2.29 -8.61
N GLN A 13 -5.79 2.20 -9.92
CA GLN A 13 -4.77 1.36 -10.52
C GLN A 13 -3.48 2.17 -10.68
N TYR A 14 -2.40 1.70 -10.06
CA TYR A 14 -1.07 2.28 -10.28
C TYR A 14 -0.38 1.55 -11.41
N SER A 15 0.50 2.27 -12.11
CA SER A 15 1.41 1.62 -13.05
C SER A 15 2.25 0.58 -12.35
N GLN A 16 2.35 -0.59 -12.97
CA GLN A 16 3.32 -1.61 -12.60
C GLN A 16 4.70 -1.23 -13.13
N ALA A 17 5.72 -1.50 -12.32
CA ALA A 17 7.12 -1.24 -12.65
C ALA A 17 7.93 -2.46 -12.22
N PHE A 18 8.68 -3.03 -13.16
CA PHE A 18 9.48 -4.23 -12.96
C PHE A 18 10.95 -3.87 -12.73
N HIS A 19 11.61 -4.61 -11.86
CA HIS A 19 13.04 -4.47 -11.55
C HIS A 19 13.80 -5.67 -12.13
N ASN A 20 15.13 -5.62 -12.14
CA ASN A 20 16.02 -6.67 -12.68
C ASN A 20 15.82 -6.95 -14.18
N LEU A 21 15.53 -5.90 -14.95
CA LEU A 21 15.41 -5.99 -16.40
C LEU A 21 16.80 -6.04 -17.04
N THR A 22 16.95 -6.85 -18.07
CA THR A 22 18.16 -6.83 -18.92
C THR A 22 18.18 -5.56 -19.75
N ASN A 23 19.38 -5.02 -20.04
CA ASN A 23 19.54 -3.85 -20.91
C ASN A 23 18.89 -4.05 -22.28
N ASN A 24 18.93 -5.30 -22.77
CA ASN A 24 18.26 -5.70 -24.00
C ASN A 24 16.91 -6.36 -23.64
N ASP A 25 15.86 -5.55 -23.51
CA ASP A 25 14.50 -6.02 -23.21
C ASP A 25 13.76 -6.42 -24.50
N ILE A 26 14.26 -7.46 -25.16
CA ILE A 26 13.70 -7.94 -26.44
C ILE A 26 12.27 -8.49 -26.31
N TYR A 27 11.87 -8.88 -25.11
CA TYR A 27 10.55 -9.43 -24.82
C TYR A 27 9.56 -8.36 -24.32
N GLY A 28 10.01 -7.12 -24.10
CA GLY A 28 9.15 -6.04 -23.63
C GLY A 28 8.67 -6.20 -22.18
N ASN A 29 9.42 -6.93 -21.35
CA ASN A 29 9.11 -7.20 -19.95
C ASN A 29 9.05 -5.92 -19.09
N SER A 30 9.67 -4.84 -19.55
CA SER A 30 9.61 -3.55 -18.89
C SER A 30 8.25 -2.86 -19.00
N CYS A 31 7.39 -3.29 -19.94
CA CYS A 31 6.08 -2.71 -20.25
C CYS A 31 6.12 -1.16 -20.37
N GLN A 32 7.21 -0.59 -20.89
CA GLN A 32 7.40 0.87 -20.87
C GLN A 32 6.39 1.63 -21.72
N VAL A 33 6.05 1.12 -22.91
CA VAL A 33 5.06 1.74 -23.81
C VAL A 33 3.70 1.77 -23.12
N PHE A 34 3.27 0.63 -22.58
CA PHE A 34 2.04 0.51 -21.81
C PHE A 34 1.99 1.55 -20.68
N ARG A 35 3.05 1.60 -19.85
CA ARG A 35 3.12 2.53 -18.71
C ARG A 35 3.10 4.01 -19.12
N LYS A 36 3.84 4.40 -20.16
CA LYS A 36 4.11 5.82 -20.46
C LYS A 36 3.13 6.43 -21.48
N LEU A 37 2.56 5.63 -22.36
CA LEU A 37 1.72 6.11 -23.46
C LEU A 37 0.28 5.65 -23.30
N GLU A 38 0.06 4.35 -23.14
CA GLU A 38 -1.29 3.78 -23.16
C GLU A 38 -2.02 4.04 -21.84
N PHE A 39 -1.33 3.88 -20.70
CA PHE A 39 -1.92 4.03 -19.38
C PHE A 39 -2.48 5.45 -19.12
N PRO A 40 -1.75 6.54 -19.42
CA PRO A 40 -2.32 7.90 -19.34
C PRO A 40 -3.43 8.14 -20.38
N GLY A 41 -3.37 7.48 -21.55
CA GLY A 41 -4.41 7.59 -22.57
C GLY A 41 -5.73 6.94 -22.16
N PHE A 42 -5.68 5.81 -21.47
CA PHE A 42 -6.89 5.15 -20.92
C PHE A 42 -7.54 5.94 -19.80
N ASP A 43 -6.74 6.65 -18.99
CA ASP A 43 -7.25 7.51 -17.92
C ASP A 43 -8.17 8.61 -18.46
N ALA A 44 -7.86 9.16 -19.64
CA ALA A 44 -8.69 10.18 -20.30
C ALA A 44 -10.04 9.67 -20.81
N ASN A 45 -10.19 8.36 -21.06
CA ASN A 45 -11.35 7.75 -21.74
C ASN A 45 -12.27 6.93 -20.84
N GLY A 46 -12.18 7.06 -19.52
CA GLY A 46 -13.06 6.33 -18.59
C GLY A 46 -12.36 5.20 -17.83
N TRP A 47 -11.09 5.42 -17.50
CA TRP A 47 -10.30 4.71 -16.48
C TRP A 47 -9.59 3.42 -16.97
N PRO A 48 -8.33 3.20 -16.57
CA PRO A 48 -7.64 1.94 -16.80
C PRO A 48 -8.36 0.77 -16.13
N CYS A 49 -8.50 -0.33 -16.88
CA CYS A 49 -9.00 -1.60 -16.36
C CYS A 49 -8.13 -2.13 -15.22
N TYR A 50 -8.68 -3.05 -14.43
CA TYR A 50 -7.93 -3.74 -13.37
C TYR A 50 -6.91 -4.71 -13.98
N ILE A 51 -5.63 -4.54 -13.67
CA ILE A 51 -4.50 -5.31 -14.26
C ILE A 51 -3.81 -6.18 -13.18
N GLY A 52 -4.56 -6.57 -12.15
CA GLY A 52 -4.10 -7.54 -11.15
C GLY A 52 -3.38 -6.94 -9.94
N THR A 53 -2.22 -6.28 -10.11
CA THR A 53 -1.39 -5.83 -8.98
C THR A 53 -1.23 -4.31 -8.90
N ARG A 54 -0.82 -3.80 -7.73
CA ARG A 54 -0.65 -2.37 -7.41
C ARG A 54 -1.94 -1.55 -7.60
N CYS A 55 -3.01 -2.01 -6.98
CA CYS A 55 -4.31 -1.35 -7.00
C CYS A 55 -4.85 -1.22 -5.56
N PHE A 56 -5.54 -0.12 -5.29
CA PHE A 56 -6.33 0.02 -4.07
C PHE A 56 -7.81 0.03 -4.44
N HIS A 57 -8.56 -0.91 -3.86
CA HIS A 57 -10.00 -1.03 -4.07
C HIS A 57 -10.77 -0.43 -2.89
N ARG A 58 -11.89 0.20 -3.18
CA ARG A 58 -12.94 0.44 -2.19
C ARG A 58 -13.64 -0.88 -1.90
N LEU A 59 -13.61 -1.32 -0.65
CA LEU A 59 -14.17 -2.62 -0.23
C LEU A 59 -15.64 -2.80 -0.66
N GLU A 60 -16.46 -1.76 -0.49
CA GLU A 60 -17.88 -1.80 -0.86
C GLU A 60 -18.08 -2.02 -2.37
N ALA A 61 -17.25 -1.37 -3.20
CA ALA A 61 -17.29 -1.55 -4.65
C ALA A 61 -16.80 -2.95 -5.06
N PHE A 62 -15.77 -3.48 -4.38
CA PHE A 62 -15.31 -4.85 -4.59
C PHE A 62 -16.38 -5.89 -4.22
N SER A 63 -17.19 -5.61 -3.19
CA SER A 63 -18.34 -6.45 -2.81
C SER A 63 -19.55 -6.31 -3.75
N GLY A 64 -19.45 -5.52 -4.82
CA GLY A 64 -20.54 -5.30 -5.78
C GLY A 64 -21.66 -4.39 -5.28
N LYS A 65 -21.46 -3.72 -4.15
CA LYS A 65 -22.43 -2.75 -3.63
C LYS A 65 -22.25 -1.42 -4.35
N LYS A 66 -23.38 -0.78 -4.66
CA LYS A 66 -23.36 0.62 -5.10
C LYS A 66 -22.97 1.52 -3.94
N TYR A 67 -22.36 2.65 -4.27
CA TYR A 67 -22.06 3.66 -3.26
C TYR A 67 -23.34 4.09 -2.55
N ASP A 68 -23.31 4.09 -1.22
CA ASP A 68 -24.33 4.65 -0.35
C ASP A 68 -23.66 5.64 0.61
N GLU A 69 -24.38 6.67 1.05
CA GLU A 69 -23.82 7.69 1.95
C GLU A 69 -23.38 7.09 3.29
N THR A 70 -24.02 6.00 3.72
CA THR A 70 -23.61 5.23 4.90
C THR A 70 -22.24 4.58 4.76
N CYS A 71 -21.75 4.38 3.53
CA CYS A 71 -20.41 3.87 3.24
C CYS A 71 -19.31 4.94 3.38
N LYS A 72 -19.64 6.18 3.79
CA LYS A 72 -18.62 7.19 4.14
C LYS A 72 -17.85 6.73 5.38
N VAL A 73 -16.64 6.27 5.14
CA VAL A 73 -15.67 6.01 6.19
C VAL A 73 -15.21 7.35 6.79
N ASP A 74 -15.41 7.52 8.10
CA ASP A 74 -14.81 8.61 8.86
C ASP A 74 -13.33 8.33 9.07
N TRP A 75 -12.52 8.85 8.15
CA TRP A 75 -11.06 8.68 8.17
C TRP A 75 -10.40 9.33 9.39
N LYS A 76 -10.98 10.39 9.96
CA LYS A 76 -10.42 11.07 11.14
C LYS A 76 -10.54 10.17 12.36
N ARG A 77 -11.73 9.60 12.56
CA ARG A 77 -11.98 8.62 13.62
C ARG A 77 -11.12 7.37 13.45
N LEU A 78 -11.05 6.81 12.23
CA LEU A 78 -10.24 5.62 11.97
C LEU A 78 -8.74 5.87 12.24
N ASN A 79 -8.22 7.03 11.84
CA ASN A 79 -6.82 7.39 12.10
C ASN A 79 -6.54 7.56 13.60
N HIS A 80 -7.47 8.18 14.35
CA HIS A 80 -7.34 8.29 15.80
C HIS A 80 -7.25 6.90 16.46
N MET A 81 -8.16 5.99 16.10
CA MET A 81 -8.15 4.62 16.61
C MET A 81 -6.84 3.89 16.29
N ARG A 82 -6.32 4.01 15.05
CA ARG A 82 -5.05 3.39 14.66
C ARG A 82 -3.85 3.96 15.44
N VAL A 83 -3.86 5.25 15.74
CA VAL A 83 -2.82 5.91 16.53
C VAL A 83 -2.88 5.43 17.99
N GLU A 84 -4.08 5.33 18.57
CA GLU A 84 -4.28 4.78 19.91
C GLU A 84 -3.87 3.30 20.01
N GLU A 85 -4.25 2.47 19.03
CA GLU A 85 -3.80 1.08 18.94
C GLU A 85 -2.27 1.01 18.86
N SER A 86 -1.64 1.84 18.02
CA SER A 86 -0.17 1.85 17.90
C SER A 86 0.51 2.30 19.20
N ALA A 87 -0.05 3.29 19.89
CA ALA A 87 0.45 3.79 21.17
C ALA A 87 0.33 2.72 22.27
N SER A 88 -0.81 2.02 22.34
CA SER A 88 -1.02 0.95 23.32
C SER A 88 -0.10 -0.25 23.10
N VAL A 89 0.16 -0.63 21.85
CA VAL A 89 1.14 -1.68 21.51
C VAL A 89 2.56 -1.25 21.91
N LEU A 90 2.93 0.00 21.64
CA LEU A 90 4.23 0.55 22.03
C LEU A 90 4.38 0.59 23.57
N GLU A 91 3.32 1.00 24.28
CA GLU A 91 3.32 1.02 25.74
C GLU A 91 3.46 -0.39 26.32
N ALA A 92 2.72 -1.37 25.79
CA ALA A 92 2.81 -2.76 26.24
C ALA A 92 4.19 -3.37 25.98
N THR A 93 4.77 -3.13 24.80
CA THR A 93 6.12 -3.59 24.47
C THR A 93 7.19 -2.90 25.33
N CYS A 94 7.04 -1.61 25.63
CA CYS A 94 7.95 -0.90 26.54
C CYS A 94 7.90 -1.46 27.97
N LYS A 95 6.69 -1.74 28.50
CA LYS A 95 6.53 -2.40 29.80
C LYS A 95 7.14 -3.80 29.81
N PHE A 96 6.94 -4.58 28.75
CA PHE A 96 7.53 -5.92 28.62
C PHE A 96 9.06 -5.88 28.59
N LEU A 97 9.65 -4.94 27.85
CA LEU A 97 11.10 -4.78 27.76
C LEU A 97 11.74 -4.30 29.07
N GLN A 98 10.99 -3.59 29.91
CA GLN A 98 11.47 -3.20 31.25
C GLN A 98 11.54 -4.39 32.22
N VAL A 99 10.64 -5.38 32.07
CA VAL A 99 10.60 -6.57 32.94
C VAL A 99 11.41 -7.74 32.41
N ALA A 100 11.73 -7.76 31.10
CA ALA A 100 12.61 -8.76 30.52
C ALA A 100 14.08 -8.46 30.87
N PRO A 101 14.84 -9.40 31.47
CA PRO A 101 16.26 -9.18 31.73
C PRO A 101 17.01 -8.97 30.40
N LEU A 102 17.76 -7.87 30.30
CA LEU A 102 18.73 -7.62 29.24
C LEU A 102 19.79 -8.72 29.28
N ASN A 103 19.58 -9.80 28.54
CA ASN A 103 20.65 -10.72 28.19
C ASN A 103 21.61 -9.98 27.25
N LYS A 104 22.58 -9.28 27.85
CA LYS A 104 23.75 -8.77 27.13
C LYS A 104 24.60 -9.97 26.71
N THR A 105 24.29 -10.59 25.59
CA THR A 105 25.30 -11.37 24.86
C THR A 105 26.28 -10.36 24.27
N HIS A 106 27.41 -10.16 24.95
CA HIS A 106 28.60 -9.63 24.31
C HIS A 106 29.08 -10.67 23.28
N PRO A 107 29.08 -10.40 21.96
CA PRO A 107 29.91 -11.17 21.06
C PRO A 107 31.32 -10.61 21.21
N GLY A 108 32.21 -11.42 21.79
CA GLY A 108 33.62 -11.09 21.89
C GLY A 108 34.24 -10.81 20.52
N GLU A 109 35.29 -10.00 20.55
CA GLU A 109 36.35 -9.99 19.56
C GLU A 109 36.70 -11.41 19.11
N ASN A 110 36.73 -11.67 17.80
CA ASN A 110 37.96 -12.07 17.11
C ASN A 110 37.80 -12.37 15.60
N ARG A 111 38.68 -11.69 14.85
CA ARG A 111 39.47 -12.16 13.70
C ARG A 111 38.83 -12.37 12.32
N TRP A 112 39.27 -11.50 11.42
CA TRP A 112 39.63 -11.81 10.03
C TRP A 112 40.32 -13.17 9.89
N GLY A 113 39.84 -13.96 8.93
CA GLY A 113 40.43 -15.18 8.40
C GLY A 113 39.77 -15.49 7.06
#